data_AF-A0A354IAK0-F1
#
_entry.id   AF-A0A354IAK0-F1
#
_cell.length_a   1.000
_cell.length_b   1.000
_cell.length_c   1.000
_cell.angle_alpha   90.00
_cell.angle_beta   90.00
_cell.angle_gamma   90.00
#
_symmetry.space_group_name_H-M   'P 1'
#
loop_
_entity.id
_entity.type
_entity.pdbx_description
1 polymer ?
#
loop_
_entity_poly.entity_id
_entity_poly.type
_entity_poly.pdbx_seq_one_letter_code
_entity_poly.pdbx_strand_id
1 'polypeptide(L)' 'MEAERARNQISKKRLAEDLGVSLKTYYHWIKQETDMPVSFLVKMSEMFGTTADYLLEGGTWDETGRTGTGGK' A
#
# COMPACT_ATOMS: atom_id res chain seq x y z
N MET A 1 0.23 -5.43 -1.50
CA MET A 1 1.49 -4.64 -1.52
C MET A 1 2.66 -5.33 -0.78
N GLU A 2 2.62 -5.49 0.55
CA GLU A 2 3.77 -6.01 1.33
C GLU A 2 4.24 -7.40 0.88
N ALA A 3 3.31 -8.24 0.38
CA ALA A 3 3.64 -9.54 -0.19
C ALA A 3 4.59 -9.42 -1.40
N GLU A 4 4.30 -8.54 -2.36
CA GLU A 4 5.16 -8.30 -3.52
C GLU A 4 6.48 -7.67 -3.14
N ARG A 5 6.47 -6.71 -2.21
CA ARG A 5 7.70 -6.13 -1.67
C ARG A 5 8.62 -7.22 -1.09
N ALA A 6 8.06 -8.15 -0.31
CA ALA A 6 8.81 -9.25 0.28
C ALA A 6 9.34 -10.24 -0.77
N ARG A 7 8.55 -10.59 -1.78
CA ARG A 7 8.97 -11.45 -2.90
C ARG A 7 10.13 -10.85 -3.70
N ASN A 8 10.07 -9.55 -3.95
CA ASN A 8 11.10 -8.81 -4.69
C ASN A 8 12.28 -8.37 -3.79
N GLN A 9 12.29 -8.72 -2.50
CA GLN A 9 13.32 -8.35 -1.53
C GLN A 9 13.62 -6.84 -1.46
N ILE A 10 12.62 -6.00 -1.76
CA ILE A 10 12.77 -4.54 -1.74
C ILE A 10 12.58 -4.03 -0.31
N SER A 11 13.46 -3.15 0.16
CA SER A 11 13.26 -2.51 1.46
C SER A 11 12.09 -1.51 1.43
N LYS A 12 11.40 -1.30 2.55
CA LYS A 12 10.32 -0.29 2.65
C LYS A 12 10.81 1.11 2.26
N LYS A 13 12.04 1.44 2.64
CA LYS A 13 12.70 2.71 2.29
C LYS A 13 12.88 2.83 0.78
N ARG A 14 13.41 1.79 0.14
CA ARG A 14 13.62 1.78 -1.32
C ARG A 14 12.31 1.89 -2.08
N LEU A 15 11.27 1.17 -1.66
CA LEU A 15 9.97 1.26 -2.31
C LEU A 15 9.35 2.66 -2.15
N ALA A 16 9.49 3.30 -0.99
CA ALA A 16 9.06 4.69 -0.81
C ALA A 16 9.81 5.66 -1.75
N GLU A 17 11.12 5.47 -1.90
CA GLU A 17 11.96 6.25 -2.84
C GLU A 17 11.52 6.04 -4.29
N ASP A 18 11.32 4.79 -4.73
CA ASP A 18 10.87 4.47 -6.09
C ASP A 18 9.46 5.03 -6.39
N LEU A 19 8.60 5.08 -5.36
CA LEU A 19 7.28 5.69 -5.46
C LEU A 19 7.31 7.22 -5.41
N GLY A 20 8.41 7.83 -4.94
CA GLY A 20 8.55 9.28 -4.79
C GLY A 20 7.80 9.83 -3.57
N VAL A 21 7.65 9.03 -2.51
CA VAL A 21 6.94 9.41 -1.28
C VAL A 21 7.85 9.29 -0.06
N SER A 22 7.46 9.94 1.03
CA SER A 22 8.18 9.79 2.29
C SER A 22 8.00 8.36 2.85
N LEU A 23 9.03 7.85 3.54
CA LEU A 23 8.91 6.59 4.27
C LEU A 23 7.77 6.62 5.31
N LYS A 24 7.48 7.80 5.88
CA LYS A 24 6.34 8.00 6.78
C LYS A 24 5.01 7.75 6.08
N THR A 25 4.82 8.31 4.88
CA THR A 25 3.63 8.09 4.04
C THR A 25 3.45 6.61 3.74
N TYR A 26 4.53 5.92 3.38
CA TYR A 26 4.52 4.47 3.18
C TYR A 26 4.05 3.72 4.44
N TYR A 27 4.56 4.09 5.61
CA TYR A 27 4.14 3.50 6.88
C TYR A 27 2.66 3.74 7.19
N HIS A 28 2.13 4.94 6.92
CA HIS A 28 0.72 5.23 7.12
C HIS A 28 -0.17 4.33 6.25
N TRP A 29 0.23 4.08 4.99
CA TRP A 29 -0.50 3.18 4.08
C TRP A 29 -0.54 1.74 4.59
N ILE A 30 0.61 1.17 4.99
CA ILE A 30 0.65 -0.23 5.45
C ILE A 30 -0.05 -0.43 6.80
N LYS A 31 -0.14 0.62 7.61
CA LYS A 31 -0.87 0.62 8.89
C LYS A 31 -2.35 0.99 8.74
N GLN A 32 -2.79 1.30 7.53
CA GLN A 32 -4.16 1.78 7.25
C GLN A 32 -4.52 3.06 8.02
N GLU A 33 -3.51 3.88 8.39
CA GLU A 33 -3.73 5.20 9.01
C GLU A 33 -4.22 6.24 7.99
N THR A 34 -3.84 6.05 6.72
CA THR A 34 -4.33 6.84 5.58
C THR A 34 -4.51 5.95 4.38
N ASP A 35 -5.53 6.24 3.57
CA ASP A 35 -5.73 5.53 2.31
C ASP A 35 -4.62 5.84 1.30
N MET A 36 -4.23 4.80 0.56
CA MET A 36 -3.35 4.94 -0.57
C MET A 36 -4.15 5.42 -1.80
N PRO A 37 -3.72 6.49 -2.48
CA PRO A 37 -4.33 6.87 -3.75
C PRO A 37 -4.17 5.77 -4.81
N VAL A 38 -5.21 5.56 -5.62
CA VAL A 38 -5.24 4.53 -6.67
C VAL A 38 -4.09 4.67 -7.66
N SER A 39 -3.65 5.89 -7.95
CA SER A 39 -2.49 6.14 -8.83
C SER A 39 -1.21 5.45 -8.37
N PHE A 40 -0.98 5.32 -7.06
CA PHE A 40 0.17 4.58 -6.52
C PHE A 40 -0.01 3.07 -6.62
N LEU A 41 -1.23 2.56 -6.53
CA LEU A 41 -1.53 1.15 -6.76
C LEU A 41 -1.25 0.76 -8.21
N VAL A 42 -1.68 1.59 -9.17
CA VAL A 42 -1.38 1.39 -10.59
C VAL A 42 0.13 1.39 -10.82
N LYS A 43 0.86 2.39 -10.30
CA LYS A 43 2.32 2.45 -10.43
C LYS A 43 3.02 1.22 -9.87
N MET A 44 2.62 0.74 -8.69
CA MET A 44 3.17 -0.50 -8.13
C MET A 44 2.80 -1.74 -8.95
N SER A 45 1.60 -1.78 -9.52
CA SER A 45 1.15 -2.89 -10.37
C SER A 45 2.06 -3.03 -11.58
N GLU A 46 2.46 -1.92 -12.19
CA GLU A 46 3.43 -1.87 -13.28
C GLU A 46 4.85 -2.27 -12.82
N MET A 47 5.30 -1.75 -11.67
CA MET A 47 6.62 -2.07 -11.10
C MET A 47 6.78 -3.55 -10.77
N PHE A 48 5.72 -4.19 -10.25
CA PHE A 48 5.75 -5.59 -9.82
C PHE A 48 5.22 -6.56 -10.89
N GLY A 49 4.72 -6.07 -12.03
CA GLY A 49 4.11 -6.92 -13.06
C GLY A 49 2.86 -7.66 -12.57
N THR A 50 2.05 -7.01 -11.72
CA THR A 50 0.84 -7.57 -11.09
C THR A 50 -0.37 -6.68 -11.34
N THR A 51 -1.52 -6.99 -10.76
CA THR A 51 -2.74 -6.16 -10.87
C THR A 51 -2.92 -5.27 -9.63
N ALA A 52 -3.57 -4.12 -9.81
CA ALA A 52 -3.88 -3.23 -8.69
C ALA A 52 -4.81 -3.90 -7.66
N ASP A 53 -5.77 -4.71 -8.11
CA ASP A 53 -6.68 -5.48 -7.25
C ASP A 53 -5.91 -6.47 -6.36
N TYR A 54 -4.91 -7.14 -6.90
CA TYR A 54 -4.05 -8.05 -6.13
C TYR A 54 -3.28 -7.32 -5.03
N LEU A 55 -2.88 -6.07 -5.28
CA LEU A 55 -2.17 -5.26 -4.29
C LEU A 55 -3.06 -4.83 -3.12
N LEU A 56 -4.39 -4.85 -3.30
CA LEU A 56 -5.43 -4.45 -2.35
C LEU A 56 -5.96 -5.56 -1.44
N GLU A 57 -5.63 -6.84 -1.67
CA GLU A 57 -6.17 -8.02 -0.94
C GLU A 57 -5.94 -8.05 0.60
N GLY A 58 -5.50 -6.96 1.23
CA GLY A 58 -5.42 -6.80 2.69
C GLY A 58 -6.33 -5.72 3.28
N GLY A 59 -7.13 -5.02 2.47
CA GLY A 59 -8.13 -4.05 2.95
C GLY A 59 -9.45 -4.74 3.22
N THR A 60 -9.82 -4.94 4.48
CA THR A 60 -11.19 -5.33 4.81
C THR A 60 -12.09 -4.14 4.54
N TRP A 61 -12.86 -4.20 3.46
CA TRP A 61 -13.98 -3.30 3.26
C TRP A 61 -15.05 -3.66 4.28
N ASP A 62 -15.20 -2.84 5.32
CA ASP A 62 -16.39 -2.89 6.16
C ASP A 62 -17.54 -2.26 5.35
N GLU A 63 -18.51 -3.10 5.01
CA GLU A 63 -19.75 -2.79 4.29
C GLU A 63 -20.59 -1.65 4.93
N THR A 64 -20.24 -1.18 6.14
CA THR A 64 -20.90 -0.08 6.81
C THR A 64 -20.41 1.33 6.45
N GLY A 65 -19.41 1.48 5.56
CA GLY A 65 -18.97 2.79 5.06
C GLY A 65 -18.35 3.72 6.11
N ARG A 66 -17.95 3.17 7.27
CA ARG A 66 -17.19 3.91 8.30
C ARG A 66 -15.73 3.48 8.21
N THR A 67 -14.87 4.40 7.75
CA THR A 67 -13.41 4.23 7.87
C THR A 67 -13.07 4.19 9.36
N GLY A 68 -12.86 3.00 9.91
CA GLY A 68 -12.49 2.80 11.30
C GLY A 68 -11.07 3.31 11.55
N THR A 69 -10.95 4.52 12.10
CA THR A 69 -9.72 4.95 12.78
C THR A 69 -9.54 4.13 14.05
N GLY A 70 -8.91 2.96 13.92
CA GLY A 70 -8.55 2.09 15.03
C GLY A 70 -7.27 2.56 15.71
N GLY A 71 -7.36 3.66 16.45
CA GLY A 71 -6.33 4.02 17.42
C GLY A 71 -6.33 3.04 18.59
N LYS A 72 -5.15 2.50 18.91
CA LYS A 72 -4.72 2.16 20.26
C LYS A 72 -3.22 2.44 20.39
#